data_AF-X1CWL0-F1
#
_entry.id   AF-X1CWL0-F1
#
_cell.length_a   1.000
_cell.length_b   1.000
_cell.length_c   1.000
_cell.angle_alpha   90.00
_cell.angle_beta   90.00
_cell.angle_gamma   90.00
#
_symmetry.space_group_name_H-M   'P 1'
#
loop_
_entity.id
_entity.type
_entity.pdbx_description
1 polymer ?
#
loop_
_entity_poly.entity_id
_entity_poly.type
_entity_poly.pdbx_seq_one_letter_code
_entity_poly.pdbx_strand_id
1 'polypeptide(L)'
;RGVTRVREVHWLKELGIAQAMWVMEIENFGPFIVESDMKGNSLFERENKKISKGLSKVYEGTKPAVLKRFGETDDRKDELI
;
A
#
# COMPACT_ATOMS: atom_id res chain seq x y z
N ARG A 1 -4.55 22.05 -0.77
CA ARG A 1 -6.02 21.91 -1.00
C ARG A 1 -6.20 21.79 -2.50
N GLY A 2 -6.63 20.64 -3.03
CA GLY A 2 -6.75 20.46 -4.48
C GLY A 2 -8.11 19.97 -4.98
N VAL A 3 -9.08 19.71 -4.09
CA VAL A 3 -10.48 19.50 -4.49
C VAL A 3 -11.18 20.85 -4.50
N THR A 4 -11.78 21.20 -5.63
CA THR A 4 -12.51 22.46 -5.83
C THR A 4 -14.02 22.28 -5.70
N ARG A 5 -14.57 21.14 -6.13
CA ARG A 5 -16.00 20.84 -6.03
C ARG A 5 -16.27 19.33 -6.01
N VAL A 6 -17.27 18.89 -5.24
CA VAL A 6 -17.88 17.56 -5.41
C VAL A 6 -19.01 17.69 -6.43
N ARG A 7 -18.92 16.96 -7.54
CA ARG A 7 -19.93 16.94 -8.59
C ARG A 7 -21.06 15.99 -8.25
N GLU A 8 -20.71 14.74 -7.90
CA GLU A 8 -21.65 13.65 -7.67
C GLU A 8 -21.11 12.66 -6.63
N VAL A 9 -22.02 11.91 -6.00
CA VAL A 9 -21.72 10.82 -5.07
C VAL A 9 -22.62 9.63 -5.38
N HIS A 10 -22.03 8.45 -5.59
CA HIS A 10 -22.76 7.21 -5.85
C HIS A 10 -22.62 6.23 -4.67
N TRP A 11 -23.69 5.49 -4.38
CA TRP A 11 -23.78 4.44 -3.35
C TRP A 11 -23.57 4.89 -1.90
N LEU A 12 -23.92 6.15 -1.60
CA LEU A 12 -23.75 6.72 -0.27
C LEU A 12 -24.55 6.00 0.81
N LYS A 13 -25.75 5.51 0.49
CA LYS A 13 -26.62 4.84 1.47
C LYS A 13 -26.13 3.42 1.77
N GLU A 14 -25.61 2.73 0.76
CA GLU A 14 -25.20 1.33 0.81
C GLU A 14 -23.80 1.16 1.40
N LEU A 15 -22.86 2.06 1.05
CA LEU A 15 -21.45 1.97 1.42
C LEU A 15 -21.02 2.99 2.49
N GLY A 16 -21.86 4.00 2.76
CA GLY A 16 -21.53 5.08 3.67
C GLY A 16 -20.47 6.04 3.13
N ILE A 17 -20.21 7.10 3.89
CA ILE A 17 -19.40 8.26 3.44
C ILE A 17 -17.95 7.88 3.05
N ALA A 18 -17.36 6.88 3.70
CA ALA A 18 -15.96 6.52 3.51
C ALA A 18 -15.69 5.64 2.27
N GLN A 19 -16.69 4.88 1.83
CA GLN A 19 -16.53 3.87 0.77
C GLN A 19 -17.35 4.17 -0.49
N ALA A 20 -18.24 5.15 -0.45
CA ALA A 20 -18.96 5.65 -1.63
C ALA A 20 -18.00 6.11 -2.74
N MET A 21 -18.48 6.13 -3.99
CA MET A 21 -17.73 6.67 -5.12
C MET A 21 -17.98 8.17 -5.25
N TRP A 22 -16.89 8.95 -5.31
CA TRP A 22 -16.94 10.40 -5.36
C TRP A 22 -16.44 10.92 -6.70
N VAL A 23 -17.27 11.71 -7.39
CA VAL A 23 -16.89 12.44 -8.59
C VAL A 23 -16.52 13.86 -8.18
N MET A 24 -15.25 14.24 -8.36
CA MET A 24 -14.70 15.49 -7.86
C MET A 24 -14.01 16.29 -8.95
N GLU A 25 -14.16 17.60 -8.89
CA GLU A 25 -13.32 18.55 -9.61
C GLU A 25 -12.10 18.89 -8.76
N ILE A 26 -10.96 18.93 -9.43
CA ILE A 26 -9.68 19.13 -8.80
C ILE A 26 -8.85 20.19 -9.55
N GLU A 27 -8.05 20.93 -8.80
CA GLU A 27 -7.09 21.90 -9.32
C GLU A 27 -5.79 21.78 -8.51
N ASN A 28 -4.65 21.67 -9.20
CA ASN A 28 -3.34 21.50 -8.56
C ASN A 28 -3.31 20.41 -7.47
N PHE A 29 -3.98 19.28 -7.72
CA PHE A 29 -4.08 18.17 -6.78
C PHE A 29 -2.78 17.36 -6.79
N GLY A 30 -1.99 17.53 -5.73
CA GLY A 30 -0.65 16.96 -5.62
C GLY A 30 0.22 17.76 -4.65
N PRO A 31 1.54 17.50 -4.61
CA PRO A 31 2.28 16.64 -5.54
C PRO A 31 2.02 15.14 -5.31
N PHE A 32 2.03 14.35 -6.38
CA PHE A 32 2.02 12.90 -6.32
C PHE A 32 3.36 12.33 -6.80
N ILE A 33 3.72 11.18 -6.25
CA ILE A 33 4.85 10.38 -6.71
C ILE A 33 4.28 9.27 -7.59
N VAL A 34 4.88 9.11 -8.78
CA VAL A 34 4.55 7.98 -9.67
C VAL A 34 5.19 6.73 -9.10
N GLU A 35 4.36 5.84 -8.57
CA GLU A 35 4.80 4.57 -8.02
C GLU A 35 5.10 3.56 -9.14
N SER A 36 4.15 3.38 -10.07
CA SER A 36 4.30 2.48 -11.20
C SER A 36 4.01 3.17 -12.53
N ASP A 37 4.57 2.63 -13.63
CA ASP A 37 4.36 3.12 -14.99
C ASP A 37 3.84 2.04 -15.96
N MET A 38 3.46 2.46 -17.17
CA MET A 38 2.93 1.56 -18.22
C MET A 38 3.97 0.57 -18.77
N LYS A 39 5.25 0.72 -18.43
CA LYS A 39 6.31 -0.22 -18.81
C LYS A 39 6.49 -1.33 -17.78
N GLY A 40 5.71 -1.32 -16.70
CA GLY A 40 5.80 -2.29 -15.62
C GLY A 40 6.89 -1.98 -14.60
N ASN A 41 7.44 -0.76 -14.58
CA ASN A 41 8.36 -0.36 -13.51
C ASN A 41 7.57 -0.07 -12.23
N SER A 42 8.07 -0.50 -11.06
CA SER A 42 7.53 -0.16 -9.74
C SER A 42 8.62 0.42 -8.83
N LEU A 43 8.31 1.56 -8.20
CA LEU A 43 9.15 2.20 -7.20
C LEU A 43 9.25 1.33 -5.95
N PHE A 44 8.15 0.76 -5.46
CA PHE A 44 8.17 -0.11 -4.29
C PHE A 44 8.98 -1.37 -4.53
N GLU A 45 8.79 -2.04 -5.67
CA GLU A 45 9.55 -3.25 -6.00
C GLU A 45 11.05 -2.95 -6.05
N ARG A 46 11.45 -1.86 -6.71
CA ARG A 46 12.84 -1.43 -6.83
C ARG A 46 13.46 -1.15 -5.47
N GLU A 47 12.80 -0.38 -4.62
CA GLU A 47 13.35 -0.02 -3.31
C GLU A 47 13.31 -1.21 -2.33
N ASN A 48 12.25 -2.02 -2.35
CA ASN A 48 12.19 -3.26 -1.57
C ASN A 48 13.33 -4.21 -1.91
N LYS A 49 13.68 -4.37 -3.20
CA LYS A 49 14.83 -5.18 -3.63
C LYS A 49 16.17 -4.66 -3.11
N LYS A 50 16.32 -3.34 -2.89
CA LYS A 50 17.53 -2.76 -2.31
C LYS A 50 17.56 -2.95 -0.78
N ILE A 51 16.45 -2.65 -0.12
CA ILE A 51 16.32 -2.66 1.34
C ILE A 51 16.36 -4.10 1.88
N SER A 52 15.71 -5.05 1.21
CA SER A 52 15.59 -6.44 1.67
C SER A 52 16.94 -7.12 1.92
N LYS A 53 17.99 -6.71 1.18
CA LYS A 53 19.36 -7.20 1.35
C LYS A 53 19.93 -6.94 2.74
N GLY A 54 19.52 -5.85 3.39
CA GLY A 54 19.97 -5.47 4.73
C GLY A 54 19.02 -5.89 5.85
N LEU A 55 17.87 -6.48 5.51
CA LEU A 55 16.79 -6.68 6.46
C LEU A 55 17.16 -7.69 7.56
N SER A 56 17.90 -8.76 7.21
CA SER A 56 18.37 -9.76 8.17
C SER A 56 19.21 -9.15 9.28
N LYS A 57 20.08 -8.19 8.93
CA LYS A 57 20.94 -7.48 9.89
C LYS A 57 20.15 -6.63 10.87
N VAL A 58 19.04 -6.04 10.43
CA VAL A 58 18.18 -5.20 11.30
C VAL A 58 17.45 -6.03 12.35
N TYR A 59 17.10 -7.27 12.03
CA TYR A 59 16.39 -8.18 12.95
C TYR A 59 17.33 -9.02 13.83
N GLU A 60 18.65 -8.87 13.69
CA GLU A 60 19.63 -9.59 14.51
C GLU A 60 19.44 -9.28 16.00
N GLY A 61 19.31 -10.32 16.83
CA GLY A 61 19.10 -10.18 18.28
C GLY A 61 17.69 -9.76 18.70
N THR A 62 16.77 -9.50 17.76
CA THR A 62 15.36 -9.28 18.09
C THR A 62 14.69 -10.61 18.46
N LYS A 63 13.74 -10.56 19.40
CA LYS A 63 12.92 -11.74 19.70
C LYS A 63 12.00 -12.03 18.49
N PRO A 64 11.76 -13.31 18.15
CA PRO A 64 10.79 -13.67 17.11
C PRO A 64 9.44 -12.99 17.37
N ALA A 65 8.75 -12.62 16.29
CA ALA A 65 7.41 -12.04 16.41
C ALA A 65 6.50 -13.00 17.19
N VAL A 66 5.98 -12.54 18.32
CA VAL A 66 5.28 -13.37 19.32
C VAL A 66 3.87 -13.76 18.86
N LEU A 67 3.40 -13.19 17.75
CA LEU A 67 2.12 -13.49 17.11
C LEU A 67 2.37 -14.34 15.86
N LYS A 68 2.72 -15.63 16.05
CA LYS A 68 2.58 -16.63 14.99
C LYS A 68 1.19 -17.24 15.12
N ARG A 69 0.27 -16.91 14.20
CA ARG A 69 -0.95 -17.72 14.05
C ARG A 69 -0.56 -19.07 13.44
N PHE A 70 -1.34 -20.11 13.70
CA PHE A 70 -1.14 -21.40 13.05
C PHE A 70 -1.25 -21.21 11.53
N GLY A 71 -0.16 -21.45 10.79
CA GLY A 71 -0.06 -21.17 9.35
C GLY A 71 0.58 -19.82 8.97
N GLU A 72 1.02 -18.97 9.90
CA GLU A 72 1.89 -17.83 9.60
C GLU A 72 3.36 -18.23 9.81
N THR A 73 4.08 -18.38 8.70
CA THR A 73 5.54 -18.52 8.69
C THR A 73 6.20 -17.15 8.54
N ASP A 74 7.27 -16.91 9.30
CA ASP A 74 8.16 -15.76 9.15
C ASP A 74 9.31 -16.06 8.15
N ASP A 75 9.39 -17.30 7.67
CA ASP A 75 10.30 -17.68 6.60
C ASP A 75 9.67 -17.33 5.24
N ARG A 76 10.26 -16.37 4.53
CA ARG A 76 9.85 -16.00 3.16
C ARG A 76 10.01 -17.14 2.15
N LYS A 77 10.63 -18.26 2.53
CA LYS A 77 10.78 -19.46 1.71
C LYS A 77 9.70 -20.52 1.96
N ASP A 78 8.96 -20.41 3.06
CA ASP A 78 7.77 -21.23 3.28
C ASP A 78 6.60 -20.59 2.52
N GLU A 79 6.51 -20.87 1.21
CA GLU A 79 5.22 -20.80 0.55
C GLU A 79 4.38 -21.99 1.04
N LEU A 80 3.29 -21.70 1.74
CA LEU A 80 2.26 -22.70 2.02
C LEU A 80 1.49 -22.95 0.71
N ILE A 81 1.69 -24.13 0.11
CA ILE A 81 0.81 -24.69 -0.93
C ILE A 81 -0.52 -25.10 -0.27
#